data_AF-A0A1W9Q9U1-F1
#
_entry.id   AF-A0A1W9Q9U1-F1
#
_cell.length_a   1.000
_cell.length_b   1.000
_cell.length_c   1.000
_cell.angle_alpha   90.00
_cell.angle_beta   90.00
_cell.angle_gamma   90.00
#
_symmetry.space_group_name_H-M   'P 1'
#
loop_
_entity.id
_entity.type
_entity.pdbx_description
1 polymer ?
#
loop_
_entity_poly.entity_id
_entity_poly.type
_entity_poly.pdbx_seq_one_letter_code
_entity_poly.pdbx_strand_id
1 'polypeptide(L)'
;MTKTRCIWLLAAALSGCQALWGFEGFQAGGGVSRGGEGGEAGSPEGEGPRSGGGLASGGGSGARGGAGGNLESAGGGPACAVGERGCVGRYDELLAYACSEDQSRKIFSPPCKDELSQCSANYGCVSVELDEYEISLQQYFEFVAQSAKERESEKFSPFSEEEAEACEGTNVAEIDPRCVGEMSYCRACVKCEAEGGDCADACAECNRQLPMVCVSWCQAMAYCRFWGGRLCGALGPEGAMDAPAPFNDLSSKGSPEESAWSHACAATSALWSPRTYSPGYEDLGDCVFAGATNPKVRPSDDPGDCHSVIFGYSNLNHLSGNVAEWEDSCADDSDPSAECRVRGGSFRSWNEEEIGCSHFATMRRDAVGPHVGFRCCYPEGRPK
;
A
#
# COMPACT_ATOMS: atom_id res chain seq x y z
N MET A 1 -19.63 65.98 -3.73
CA MET A 1 -20.46 64.80 -3.33
C MET A 1 -19.48 63.74 -2.83
N THR A 2 -18.98 63.82 -1.58
CA THR A 2 -19.42 63.03 -0.38
C THR A 2 -19.52 61.51 -0.67
N LYS A 3 -18.74 60.60 -0.07
CA LYS A 3 -18.60 60.24 1.37
C LYS A 3 -17.29 59.43 1.57
N THR A 4 -16.45 59.68 2.58
CA THR A 4 -16.46 59.29 4.01
C THR A 4 -15.96 57.85 4.29
N ARG A 5 -14.90 57.79 5.11
CA ARG A 5 -14.18 56.63 5.68
C ARG A 5 -15.04 55.79 6.64
N CYS A 6 -14.66 54.52 6.87
CA CYS A 6 -14.45 54.00 8.24
C CYS A 6 -13.59 52.72 8.27
N ILE A 7 -12.64 52.74 9.20
CA ILE A 7 -11.67 51.73 9.60
C ILE A 7 -12.26 50.99 10.81
N TRP A 8 -11.99 49.69 10.95
CA TRP A 8 -11.99 49.04 12.27
C TRP A 8 -10.79 48.09 12.40
N LEU A 9 -10.09 48.24 13.53
CA LEU A 9 -8.99 47.47 14.08
C LEU A 9 -9.23 47.39 15.60
N LEU A 10 -8.63 46.37 16.23
CA LEU A 10 -8.46 46.07 17.68
C LEU A 10 -9.37 44.94 18.21
N ALA A 11 -8.98 44.10 19.19
CA ALA A 11 -7.72 43.50 19.66
C ALA A 11 -8.06 42.71 20.96
N ALA A 12 -7.41 41.54 21.13
CA ALA A 12 -7.03 40.77 22.32
C ALA A 12 -7.64 41.01 23.73
N ALA A 13 -7.85 39.89 24.46
CA ALA A 13 -7.56 39.78 25.89
C ALA A 13 -7.25 38.33 26.34
N LEU A 14 -6.14 38.19 27.09
CA LEU A 14 -5.64 37.02 27.82
C LEU A 14 -5.97 37.16 29.32
N SER A 15 -6.15 36.02 30.03
CA SER A 15 -5.86 35.73 31.47
C SER A 15 -6.73 34.55 31.92
N GLY A 16 -6.34 33.54 32.73
CA GLY A 16 -5.13 33.21 33.46
C GLY A 16 -5.46 32.11 34.52
N CYS A 17 -4.53 31.16 34.70
CA CYS A 17 -4.09 30.48 35.94
C CYS A 17 -5.10 29.92 36.99
N GLN A 18 -5.07 28.61 37.27
CA GLN A 18 -4.43 28.00 38.47
C GLN A 18 -4.70 26.48 38.61
N ALA A 19 -3.69 25.77 39.10
CA ALA A 19 -3.66 24.33 39.42
C ALA A 19 -4.42 24.00 40.72
N LEU A 20 -4.73 22.71 40.96
CA LEU A 20 -4.43 21.96 42.21
C LEU A 20 -4.93 20.48 42.14
N TRP A 21 -3.99 19.54 42.33
CA TRP A 21 -4.00 18.25 43.09
C TRP A 21 -5.18 17.25 43.03
N GLY A 22 -4.83 15.97 42.85
CA GLY A 22 -5.71 14.83 43.18
C GLY A 22 -5.08 13.47 42.85
N PHE A 23 -4.25 12.95 43.75
CA PHE A 23 -3.63 11.62 43.72
C PHE A 23 -4.51 10.66 44.54
N GLU A 24 -5.23 9.72 43.93
CA GLU A 24 -5.85 8.52 44.54
C GLU A 24 -6.06 7.52 43.40
N GLY A 25 -5.82 6.22 43.46
CA GLY A 25 -5.36 5.32 44.50
C GLY A 25 -5.21 3.95 43.84
N PHE A 26 -4.04 3.35 44.00
CA PHE A 26 -3.75 1.98 43.61
C PHE A 26 -4.49 1.04 44.56
N GLN A 27 -5.36 0.17 44.06
CA GLN A 27 -5.90 -0.95 44.85
C GLN A 27 -5.64 -2.28 44.14
N ALA A 28 -4.73 -3.02 44.74
CA ALA A 28 -4.54 -4.45 44.55
C ALA A 28 -5.60 -5.23 45.35
N GLY A 29 -6.02 -6.36 44.78
CA GLY A 29 -6.85 -7.38 45.44
C GLY A 29 -7.79 -8.01 44.43
N GLY A 30 -7.93 -9.32 44.28
CA GLY A 30 -7.38 -10.44 45.00
C GLY A 30 -7.80 -11.70 44.25
N GLY A 31 -7.00 -12.76 44.37
CA GLY A 31 -7.30 -14.04 43.75
C GLY A 31 -8.58 -14.68 44.30
N VAL A 32 -9.22 -15.49 43.46
CA VAL A 32 -9.96 -16.68 43.88
C VAL A 32 -9.65 -17.80 42.90
N SER A 33 -8.95 -18.80 43.42
CA SER A 33 -8.83 -20.14 42.85
C SER A 33 -10.09 -20.96 43.15
N ARG A 34 -10.54 -21.75 42.18
CA ARG A 34 -11.24 -23.06 42.25
C ARG A 34 -11.73 -23.35 40.82
N GLY A 35 -11.44 -24.47 40.16
CA GLY A 35 -11.26 -25.85 40.65
C GLY A 35 -12.40 -26.70 40.10
N GLY A 36 -12.07 -27.81 39.42
CA GLY A 36 -13.00 -28.83 38.90
C GLY A 36 -12.76 -29.11 37.42
N GLU A 37 -11.98 -30.14 37.05
CA GLU A 37 -12.42 -31.54 36.81
C GLU A 37 -13.34 -31.62 35.57
N GLY A 38 -13.15 -32.45 34.55
CA GLY A 38 -12.29 -33.60 34.27
C GLY A 38 -12.83 -34.22 32.96
N GLY A 39 -12.06 -35.05 32.27
CA GLY A 39 -12.55 -35.76 31.07
C GLY A 39 -11.45 -36.37 30.21
N GLU A 40 -11.01 -37.56 30.60
CA GLU A 40 -10.17 -38.48 29.83
C GLU A 40 -10.87 -39.06 28.59
N ALA A 41 -10.03 -39.51 27.64
CA ALA A 41 -10.18 -40.60 26.65
C ALA A 41 -9.88 -40.10 25.22
N GLY A 42 -9.01 -40.68 24.41
CA GLY A 42 -8.16 -41.87 24.51
C GLY A 42 -7.41 -42.00 23.17
N SER A 43 -6.18 -42.50 23.21
CA SER A 43 -5.44 -42.94 22.01
C SER A 43 -6.06 -44.21 21.42
N PRO A 44 -5.72 -44.55 20.17
CA PRO A 44 -4.73 -45.61 20.05
C PRO A 44 -3.70 -45.43 18.93
N GLU A 45 -2.61 -46.14 19.18
CA GLU A 45 -1.43 -46.39 18.37
C GLU A 45 -1.75 -47.11 17.04
N GLY A 46 -0.89 -46.90 16.05
CA GLY A 46 -0.83 -47.69 14.83
C GLY A 46 0.61 -47.86 14.39
N GLU A 47 1.19 -49.03 14.72
CA GLU A 47 2.53 -49.46 14.31
C GLU A 47 2.53 -50.17 12.94
N GLY A 48 3.53 -49.84 12.11
CA GLY A 48 4.28 -50.77 11.24
C GLY A 48 3.81 -50.97 9.77
N PRO A 49 4.66 -51.54 8.87
CA PRO A 49 6.03 -52.02 9.08
C PRO A 49 7.09 -51.46 8.08
N ARG A 50 8.34 -51.83 8.39
CA ARG A 50 9.59 -51.61 7.63
C ARG A 50 9.74 -52.58 6.45
N SER A 51 10.34 -52.08 5.37
CA SER A 51 11.24 -52.77 4.41
C SER A 51 11.87 -51.67 3.53
N GLY A 52 13.13 -51.64 3.11
CA GLY A 52 14.26 -52.57 3.13
C GLY A 52 15.05 -52.38 1.83
N GLY A 53 16.33 -51.97 1.92
CA GLY A 53 17.31 -51.92 0.81
C GLY A 53 17.54 -50.50 0.25
N GLY A 54 18.74 -49.95 0.06
CA GLY A 54 20.10 -50.52 0.09
C GLY A 54 20.89 -49.92 -1.08
N LEU A 55 22.18 -49.58 -0.82
CA LEU A 55 23.27 -49.22 -1.76
C LEU A 55 23.37 -47.72 -2.09
N ALA A 56 24.36 -47.01 -1.49
CA ALA A 56 25.74 -46.79 -2.00
C ALA A 56 25.76 -45.64 -3.03
N SER A 57 26.69 -44.68 -3.10
CA SER A 57 28.00 -44.44 -2.51
C SER A 57 28.54 -43.14 -3.13
N GLY A 58 29.40 -42.40 -2.43
CA GLY A 58 30.27 -41.37 -3.00
C GLY A 58 29.74 -39.95 -2.76
N GLY A 59 30.50 -39.01 -2.21
CA GLY A 59 31.90 -39.00 -1.79
C GLY A 59 32.17 -37.56 -1.37
N GLY A 60 32.54 -37.34 -0.12
CA GLY A 60 32.98 -36.04 0.35
C GLY A 60 34.39 -35.73 -0.15
N SER A 61 34.71 -34.45 -0.26
CA SER A 61 35.98 -33.88 0.20
C SER A 61 35.89 -32.36 0.15
N GLY A 62 35.89 -31.74 1.32
CA GLY A 62 36.30 -30.35 1.47
C GLY A 62 37.81 -30.23 1.33
N ALA A 63 38.29 -29.03 1.01
CA ALA A 63 39.66 -28.64 1.23
C ALA A 63 39.71 -27.18 1.69
N ARG A 64 40.20 -27.00 2.93
CA ARG A 64 40.71 -25.74 3.46
C ARG A 64 42.09 -25.46 2.88
N GLY A 65 42.33 -24.19 2.55
CA GLY A 65 43.52 -23.39 2.87
C GLY A 65 44.92 -23.88 2.49
N GLY A 66 45.64 -23.07 1.69
CA GLY A 66 47.10 -23.13 1.56
C GLY A 66 47.63 -22.01 0.65
N ALA A 67 48.43 -21.11 1.22
CA ALA A 67 48.94 -19.89 0.63
C ALA A 67 50.08 -20.09 -0.40
N GLY A 68 50.27 -19.07 -1.24
CA GLY A 68 51.58 -18.72 -1.83
C GLY A 68 51.76 -19.09 -3.30
N GLY A 69 51.50 -18.13 -4.19
CA GLY A 69 51.87 -18.22 -5.61
C GLY A 69 51.54 -16.96 -6.39
N ASN A 70 52.59 -16.20 -6.73
CA ASN A 70 52.73 -15.18 -7.78
C ASN A 70 51.53 -14.30 -8.16
N LEU A 71 51.67 -13.00 -7.83
CA LEU A 71 51.04 -11.89 -8.55
C LEU A 71 51.57 -11.84 -9.98
N GLU A 72 50.90 -12.54 -10.89
CA GLU A 72 50.93 -12.25 -12.32
C GLU A 72 49.52 -11.90 -12.77
N SER A 73 49.31 -10.63 -13.11
CA SER A 73 48.21 -10.11 -13.93
C SER A 73 46.81 -10.66 -13.62
N ALA A 74 46.20 -10.19 -12.53
CA ALA A 74 44.75 -10.22 -12.38
C ALA A 74 44.14 -9.35 -13.48
N GLY A 75 43.70 -9.97 -14.57
CA GLY A 75 42.87 -9.33 -15.58
C GLY A 75 41.65 -8.76 -14.87
N GLY A 76 41.52 -7.43 -14.88
CA GLY A 76 40.38 -6.73 -14.32
C GLY A 76 39.12 -7.21 -15.03
N GLY A 77 38.31 -8.00 -14.32
CA GLY A 77 36.95 -8.26 -14.73
C GLY A 77 36.15 -6.95 -14.79
N PRO A 78 35.04 -6.92 -15.53
CA PRO A 78 34.18 -5.75 -15.60
C PRO A 78 33.74 -5.33 -14.19
N ALA A 79 33.66 -4.01 -13.96
CA ALA A 79 33.25 -3.45 -12.66
C ALA A 79 31.75 -3.62 -12.40
N CYS A 80 30.97 -3.90 -13.45
CA CYS A 80 29.54 -4.13 -13.43
C CYS A 80 29.10 -4.87 -14.70
N ALA A 81 27.93 -5.51 -14.69
CA ALA A 81 27.40 -6.20 -15.87
C ALA A 81 26.82 -5.21 -16.91
N VAL A 82 26.80 -5.59 -18.20
CA VAL A 82 26.12 -4.81 -19.25
C VAL A 82 24.69 -4.53 -18.84
N GLY A 83 24.31 -3.26 -18.86
CA GLY A 83 22.94 -2.84 -18.52
C GLY A 83 22.62 -2.97 -17.03
N GLU A 84 23.59 -3.30 -16.17
CA GLU A 84 23.38 -3.28 -14.72
C GLU A 84 23.00 -1.87 -14.28
N ARG A 85 21.86 -1.78 -13.61
CA ARG A 85 21.38 -0.56 -12.95
C ARG A 85 20.96 -0.90 -11.53
N GLY A 86 20.89 0.11 -10.67
CA GLY A 86 20.43 -0.11 -9.31
C GLY A 86 20.44 1.15 -8.47
N CYS A 87 20.06 0.96 -7.22
CA CYS A 87 20.00 1.99 -6.20
C CYS A 87 20.98 1.68 -5.08
N VAL A 88 21.69 2.69 -4.58
CA VAL A 88 22.58 2.58 -3.41
C VAL A 88 22.43 3.81 -2.52
N GLY A 89 22.68 3.66 -1.23
CA GLY A 89 22.69 4.77 -0.28
C GLY A 89 21.69 4.58 0.86
N ARG A 90 21.64 5.57 1.76
CA ARG A 90 20.63 5.69 2.82
C ARG A 90 19.54 6.65 2.36
N TYR A 91 18.44 6.75 3.12
CA TYR A 91 17.27 7.55 2.78
C TYR A 91 17.56 9.01 2.40
N ASP A 92 18.54 9.63 3.05
CA ASP A 92 18.96 11.02 2.82
C ASP A 92 20.00 11.17 1.69
N GLU A 93 20.53 10.07 1.16
CA GLU A 93 21.63 10.03 0.19
C GLU A 93 21.41 8.95 -0.88
N LEU A 94 20.15 8.68 -1.26
CA LEU A 94 19.82 7.64 -2.23
C LEU A 94 20.33 8.04 -3.62
N LEU A 95 21.04 7.13 -4.28
CA LEU A 95 21.69 7.33 -5.58
C LEU A 95 21.27 6.21 -6.52
N ALA A 96 20.85 6.58 -7.72
CA ALA A 96 20.76 5.62 -8.82
C ALA A 96 22.13 5.44 -9.48
N TYR A 97 22.39 4.26 -10.04
CA TYR A 97 23.56 4.03 -10.86
C TYR A 97 23.22 3.22 -12.12
N ALA A 98 24.03 3.41 -13.16
CA ALA A 98 24.05 2.59 -14.35
C ALA A 98 25.49 2.18 -14.68
N CYS A 99 25.67 0.98 -15.24
CA CYS A 99 26.97 0.54 -15.73
C CYS A 99 27.37 1.33 -16.99
N SER A 100 28.63 1.76 -17.08
CA SER A 100 29.16 2.39 -18.29
C SER A 100 29.14 1.41 -19.47
N GLU A 101 29.09 1.92 -20.69
CA GLU A 101 29.01 1.09 -21.91
C GLU A 101 30.18 0.10 -22.03
N ASP A 102 31.37 0.51 -21.58
CA ASP A 102 32.59 -0.31 -21.55
C ASP A 102 32.68 -1.22 -20.31
N GLN A 103 31.67 -1.23 -19.45
CA GLN A 103 31.60 -1.97 -18.18
C GLN A 103 32.76 -1.69 -17.21
N SER A 104 33.50 -0.60 -17.41
CA SER A 104 34.68 -0.28 -16.60
C SER A 104 34.32 0.37 -15.26
N ARG A 105 33.11 0.93 -15.13
CA ARG A 105 32.66 1.61 -13.91
C ARG A 105 31.15 1.77 -13.80
N LYS A 106 30.69 1.97 -12.56
CA LYS A 106 29.33 2.47 -12.26
C LYS A 106 29.30 3.99 -12.38
N ILE A 107 28.29 4.51 -13.07
CA ILE A 107 28.01 5.95 -13.21
C ILE A 107 26.83 6.26 -12.29
N PHE A 108 27.03 7.14 -11.31
CA PHE A 108 26.02 7.50 -10.32
C PHE A 108 25.27 8.77 -10.74
N SER A 109 23.97 8.81 -10.47
CA SER A 109 23.18 10.03 -10.52
C SER A 109 23.61 11.01 -9.43
N PRO A 110 23.24 12.30 -9.51
CA PRO A 110 23.16 13.12 -8.31
C PRO A 110 22.25 12.46 -7.26
N PRO A 111 22.44 12.75 -5.96
CA PRO A 111 21.52 12.28 -4.92
C PRO A 111 20.09 12.67 -5.25
N CYS A 112 19.17 11.74 -4.99
CA CYS A 112 17.74 11.99 -4.94
C CYS A 112 17.50 12.99 -3.79
N LYS A 113 17.14 14.25 -4.11
CA LYS A 113 17.13 15.39 -3.16
C LYS A 113 15.75 15.94 -2.84
N ASP A 114 14.72 15.57 -3.61
CA ASP A 114 13.35 15.93 -3.27
C ASP A 114 12.87 15.04 -2.13
N GLU A 115 12.02 15.57 -1.25
CA GLU A 115 11.44 14.80 -0.15
C GLU A 115 10.65 13.59 -0.69
N LEU A 116 10.02 13.73 -1.87
CA LEU A 116 9.32 12.63 -2.55
C LEU A 116 10.21 11.82 -3.50
N SER A 117 11.53 12.03 -3.50
CA SER A 117 12.41 11.31 -4.43
C SER A 117 12.56 9.84 -4.05
N GLN A 118 12.20 8.98 -4.99
CA GLN A 118 12.39 7.54 -4.97
C GLN A 118 13.49 7.16 -5.95
N CYS A 119 14.23 6.10 -5.66
CA CYS A 119 15.20 5.57 -6.62
C CYS A 119 14.61 4.35 -7.32
N SER A 120 14.62 4.38 -8.65
CA SER A 120 14.34 3.25 -9.49
C SER A 120 15.60 2.82 -10.22
N ALA A 121 15.85 1.51 -10.27
CA ALA A 121 16.90 0.95 -11.13
C ALA A 121 16.65 1.30 -12.61
N ASN A 122 15.40 1.40 -13.04
CA ASN A 122 15.04 1.64 -14.43
C ASN A 122 15.06 3.13 -14.78
N TYR A 123 14.51 3.98 -13.91
CA TYR A 123 14.25 5.39 -14.22
C TYR A 123 15.19 6.38 -13.51
N GLY A 124 16.05 5.92 -12.61
CA GLY A 124 16.88 6.80 -11.78
C GLY A 124 16.10 7.41 -10.62
N CYS A 125 16.40 8.66 -10.25
CA CYS A 125 15.60 9.38 -9.26
C CYS A 125 14.28 9.84 -9.88
N VAL A 126 13.15 9.39 -9.34
CA VAL A 126 11.79 9.79 -9.71
C VAL A 126 11.07 10.34 -8.50
N SER A 127 10.03 11.14 -8.69
CA SER A 127 9.17 11.58 -7.59
C SER A 127 7.73 11.20 -7.91
N VAL A 128 7.11 10.43 -7.02
CA VAL A 128 5.71 10.05 -7.14
C VAL A 128 4.99 10.53 -5.89
N GLU A 129 4.04 11.43 -6.08
CA GLU A 129 3.13 11.86 -5.02
C GLU A 129 2.02 10.80 -4.87
N LEU A 130 1.62 10.51 -3.63
CA LEU A 130 0.53 9.60 -3.30
C LEU A 130 -0.59 10.39 -2.63
N ASP A 131 -1.84 9.99 -2.84
CA ASP A 131 -2.89 10.42 -1.94
C ASP A 131 -2.55 10.00 -0.50
N GLU A 132 -2.74 10.95 0.42
CA GLU A 132 -2.40 10.80 1.84
C GLU A 132 -3.14 9.61 2.49
N TYR A 133 -4.35 9.37 2.01
CA TYR A 133 -5.31 8.41 2.55
C TYR A 133 -5.91 7.55 1.43
N GLU A 134 -6.54 6.43 1.80
CA GLU A 134 -7.38 5.68 0.88
C GLU A 134 -8.54 6.56 0.39
N ILE A 135 -8.96 6.41 -0.87
CA ILE A 135 -10.08 7.18 -1.42
C ILE A 135 -11.35 6.86 -0.64
N SER A 136 -12.03 7.88 -0.13
CA SER A 136 -13.27 7.75 0.63
C SER A 136 -14.52 7.55 -0.24
N LEU A 137 -15.60 7.07 0.36
CA LEU A 137 -16.93 6.99 -0.27
C LEU A 137 -17.36 8.35 -0.83
N GLN A 138 -17.16 9.44 -0.07
CA GLN A 138 -17.50 10.79 -0.51
C GLN A 138 -16.78 11.16 -1.81
N GLN A 139 -15.45 11.01 -1.81
CA GLN A 139 -14.62 11.35 -2.97
C GLN A 139 -15.05 10.55 -4.20
N TYR A 140 -15.33 9.25 -4.04
CA TYR A 140 -15.77 8.41 -5.15
C TYR A 140 -17.15 8.82 -5.70
N PHE A 141 -18.12 9.15 -4.85
CA PHE A 141 -19.42 9.64 -5.31
C PHE A 141 -19.33 10.99 -6.03
N GLU A 142 -18.46 11.88 -5.58
CA GLU A 142 -18.17 13.13 -6.30
C GLU A 142 -17.62 12.85 -7.70
N PHE A 143 -16.72 11.86 -7.84
CA PHE A 143 -16.25 11.38 -9.14
C PHE A 143 -17.38 10.82 -10.01
N VAL A 144 -18.25 9.96 -9.47
CA VAL A 144 -19.38 9.39 -10.23
C VAL A 144 -20.29 10.50 -10.76
N ALA A 145 -20.61 11.49 -9.93
CA ALA A 145 -21.45 12.63 -10.32
C ALA A 145 -20.79 13.54 -11.36
N GLN A 146 -19.46 13.76 -11.26
CA GLN A 146 -18.71 14.60 -12.19
C GLN A 146 -18.48 13.89 -13.54
N SER A 147 -18.02 12.64 -13.52
CA SER A 147 -17.77 11.85 -14.73
C SER A 147 -19.04 11.60 -15.55
N ALA A 148 -20.23 11.54 -14.93
CA ALA A 148 -21.49 11.49 -15.65
C ALA A 148 -21.69 12.73 -16.56
N LYS A 149 -21.36 13.93 -16.07
CA LYS A 149 -21.46 15.18 -16.84
C LYS A 149 -20.42 15.27 -17.96
N GLU A 150 -19.23 14.73 -17.72
CA GLU A 150 -18.14 14.78 -18.71
C GLU A 150 -18.31 13.73 -19.83
N ARG A 151 -18.91 12.58 -19.54
CA ARG A 151 -19.25 11.56 -20.55
C ARG A 151 -20.21 12.08 -21.61
N GLU A 152 -21.14 12.96 -21.25
CA GLU A 152 -22.01 13.66 -22.22
C GLU A 152 -21.23 14.54 -23.20
N SER A 153 -19.98 14.88 -22.88
CA SER A 153 -19.11 15.74 -23.70
C SER A 153 -18.03 15.00 -24.50
N GLU A 154 -17.98 13.66 -24.44
CA GLU A 154 -16.96 12.79 -25.10
C GLU A 154 -15.49 13.11 -24.74
N LYS A 155 -15.24 13.86 -23.65
CA LYS A 155 -13.90 14.36 -23.31
C LYS A 155 -13.01 13.41 -22.52
N PHE A 156 -13.53 12.28 -22.06
CA PHE A 156 -12.83 11.41 -21.12
C PHE A 156 -12.89 9.94 -21.53
N SER A 157 -11.73 9.39 -21.92
CA SER A 157 -11.48 7.95 -21.99
C SER A 157 -10.45 7.60 -20.92
N PRO A 158 -10.83 6.88 -19.85
CA PRO A 158 -9.91 6.55 -18.78
C PRO A 158 -8.93 5.44 -19.12
N PHE A 159 -9.04 4.75 -20.26
CA PHE A 159 -8.26 3.54 -20.51
C PHE A 159 -7.35 3.68 -21.74
N SER A 160 -6.18 3.04 -21.70
CA SER A 160 -5.38 2.78 -22.90
C SER A 160 -6.14 1.83 -23.82
N GLU A 161 -5.66 1.62 -25.06
CA GLU A 161 -6.33 0.70 -25.99
C GLU A 161 -6.42 -0.73 -25.43
N GLU A 162 -5.37 -1.21 -24.76
CA GLU A 162 -5.29 -2.56 -24.17
C GLU A 162 -6.20 -2.70 -22.95
N GLU A 163 -6.15 -1.71 -22.03
CA GLU A 163 -7.02 -1.70 -20.86
C GLU A 163 -8.50 -1.49 -21.24
N ALA A 164 -8.79 -0.82 -22.35
CA ALA A 164 -10.17 -0.60 -22.80
C ALA A 164 -10.88 -1.92 -23.13
N GLU A 165 -10.15 -2.92 -23.63
CA GLU A 165 -10.66 -4.28 -23.83
C GLU A 165 -10.90 -4.97 -22.47
N ALA A 166 -9.90 -4.95 -21.58
CA ALA A 166 -10.01 -5.58 -20.25
C ALA A 166 -11.06 -4.94 -19.33
N CYS A 167 -11.33 -3.65 -19.53
CA CYS A 167 -12.29 -2.88 -18.75
C CYS A 167 -13.59 -2.61 -19.51
N GLU A 168 -13.81 -3.26 -20.66
CA GLU A 168 -15.04 -3.10 -21.44
C GLU A 168 -16.27 -3.40 -20.58
N GLY A 169 -17.27 -2.52 -20.64
CA GLY A 169 -18.50 -2.67 -19.85
C GLY A 169 -18.39 -2.25 -18.39
N THR A 170 -17.23 -1.77 -17.92
CA THR A 170 -17.10 -1.21 -16.58
C THR A 170 -18.02 -0.01 -16.40
N ASN A 171 -18.98 -0.12 -15.49
CA ASN A 171 -19.82 0.99 -15.07
C ASN A 171 -19.32 1.54 -13.74
N VAL A 172 -18.66 2.71 -13.76
CA VAL A 172 -18.13 3.36 -12.55
C VAL A 172 -19.22 3.76 -11.54
N ALA A 173 -20.48 3.89 -11.96
CA ALA A 173 -21.60 4.17 -11.08
C ALA A 173 -22.21 2.91 -10.44
N GLU A 174 -21.89 1.72 -10.95
CA GLU A 174 -22.42 0.46 -10.45
C GLU A 174 -21.53 -0.10 -9.34
N ILE A 175 -21.97 0.04 -8.10
CA ILE A 175 -21.31 -0.56 -6.94
C ILE A 175 -22.10 -1.81 -6.52
N ASP A 176 -21.46 -2.97 -6.39
CA ASP A 176 -22.16 -4.21 -6.00
C ASP A 176 -22.73 -4.06 -4.57
N PRO A 177 -24.06 -3.96 -4.40
CA PRO A 177 -24.67 -3.72 -3.11
C PRO A 177 -24.61 -4.94 -2.17
N ARG A 178 -24.23 -6.13 -2.67
CA ARG A 178 -23.96 -7.31 -1.85
C ARG A 178 -22.58 -7.21 -1.20
N CYS A 179 -21.62 -6.60 -1.89
CA CYS A 179 -20.29 -6.36 -1.36
C CYS A 179 -20.33 -5.32 -0.23
N VAL A 180 -21.04 -4.21 -0.43
CA VAL A 180 -21.17 -3.14 0.59
C VAL A 180 -21.95 -3.59 1.83
N GLY A 181 -22.71 -4.68 1.74
CA GLY A 181 -23.50 -5.21 2.86
C GLY A 181 -22.68 -5.57 4.10
N GLU A 182 -21.39 -5.85 3.96
CA GLU A 182 -20.49 -6.11 5.09
C GLU A 182 -20.04 -4.82 5.80
N MET A 183 -19.97 -3.71 5.07
CA MET A 183 -19.80 -2.34 5.59
C MET A 183 -21.16 -1.75 6.00
N SER A 184 -21.98 -2.56 6.68
CA SER A 184 -23.43 -2.44 6.94
C SER A 184 -24.03 -1.02 7.10
N TYR A 185 -23.26 -0.04 7.57
CA TYR A 185 -23.66 1.35 7.80
C TYR A 185 -23.84 2.21 6.53
N CYS A 186 -23.24 1.84 5.40
CA CYS A 186 -23.31 2.66 4.17
C CYS A 186 -24.14 2.06 3.03
N ARG A 187 -24.75 0.88 3.24
CA ARG A 187 -25.52 0.19 2.19
C ARG A 187 -26.69 1.00 1.65
N ALA A 188 -27.46 1.64 2.52
CA ALA A 188 -28.60 2.48 2.11
C ALA A 188 -28.14 3.72 1.33
N CYS A 189 -27.02 4.31 1.77
CA CYS A 189 -26.40 5.46 1.12
C CYS A 189 -25.94 5.12 -0.30
N VAL A 190 -25.09 4.08 -0.46
CA VAL A 190 -24.57 3.64 -1.76
C VAL A 190 -25.70 3.34 -2.73
N LYS A 191 -26.74 2.64 -2.28
CA LYS A 191 -27.89 2.33 -3.13
C LYS A 191 -28.59 3.60 -3.63
N CYS A 192 -28.85 4.55 -2.74
CA CYS A 192 -29.53 5.79 -3.10
C CYS A 192 -28.70 6.64 -4.08
N GLU A 193 -27.40 6.79 -3.81
CA GLU A 193 -26.49 7.58 -4.65
C GLU A 193 -26.37 6.98 -6.06
N ALA A 194 -26.32 5.65 -6.18
CA ALA A 194 -26.34 4.95 -7.46
C ALA A 194 -27.66 5.15 -8.24
N GLU A 195 -28.77 5.36 -7.55
CA GLU A 195 -30.10 5.64 -8.13
C GLU A 195 -30.31 7.14 -8.45
N GLY A 196 -29.36 8.01 -8.07
CA GLY A 196 -29.41 9.46 -8.34
C GLY A 196 -30.48 10.22 -7.53
N GLY A 197 -30.83 9.73 -6.34
CA GLY A 197 -31.85 10.32 -5.47
C GLY A 197 -31.37 11.45 -4.56
N ASP A 198 -32.29 12.04 -3.78
CA ASP A 198 -31.94 12.84 -2.60
C ASP A 198 -31.63 11.89 -1.43
N CYS A 199 -30.34 11.73 -1.14
CA CYS A 199 -29.84 10.68 -0.25
C CYS A 199 -29.55 11.14 1.17
N ALA A 200 -29.99 12.33 1.57
CA ALA A 200 -29.73 12.87 2.90
C ALA A 200 -30.15 11.89 4.02
N ASP A 201 -31.38 11.37 3.95
CA ASP A 201 -31.90 10.43 4.95
C ASP A 201 -31.23 9.04 4.83
N ALA A 202 -31.00 8.56 3.60
CA ALA A 202 -30.37 7.26 3.36
C ALA A 202 -28.89 7.22 3.79
N CYS A 203 -28.24 8.38 3.85
CA CYS A 203 -26.86 8.55 4.24
C CYS A 203 -26.67 9.10 5.66
N ALA A 204 -27.75 9.37 6.41
CA ALA A 204 -27.67 9.97 7.73
C ALA A 204 -26.81 9.16 8.73
N GLU A 205 -26.77 7.82 8.57
CA GLU A 205 -25.96 6.92 9.40
C GLU A 205 -24.66 6.45 8.71
N CYS A 206 -24.43 6.86 7.45
CA CYS A 206 -23.25 6.49 6.70
C CYS A 206 -22.13 7.50 6.94
N ASN A 207 -21.03 7.05 7.55
CA ASN A 207 -19.82 7.85 7.56
C ASN A 207 -19.18 7.82 6.16
N ARG A 208 -19.42 8.85 5.36
CA ARG A 208 -18.89 8.97 3.99
C ARG A 208 -17.37 9.18 3.93
N GLN A 209 -16.71 9.36 5.07
CA GLN A 209 -15.26 9.36 5.15
C GLN A 209 -14.68 7.95 5.16
N LEU A 210 -15.47 6.87 5.30
CA LEU A 210 -14.93 5.51 5.20
C LEU A 210 -14.33 5.25 3.81
N PRO A 211 -13.28 4.40 3.70
CA PRO A 211 -12.70 4.01 2.44
C PRO A 211 -13.72 3.44 1.45
N MET A 212 -13.60 3.85 0.19
CA MET A 212 -14.32 3.27 -0.92
C MET A 212 -13.78 1.87 -1.18
N VAL A 213 -14.60 0.87 -0.88
CA VAL A 213 -14.36 -0.54 -1.17
C VAL A 213 -15.39 -1.04 -2.18
N CYS A 214 -15.35 -2.33 -2.54
CA CYS A 214 -16.32 -2.90 -3.49
C CYS A 214 -16.28 -2.26 -4.88
N VAL A 215 -15.10 -1.77 -5.25
CA VAL A 215 -14.77 -1.33 -6.60
C VAL A 215 -13.83 -2.34 -7.24
N SER A 216 -13.99 -2.56 -8.54
CA SER A 216 -13.04 -3.36 -9.31
C SER A 216 -11.78 -2.54 -9.59
N TRP A 217 -10.73 -3.22 -10.08
CA TRP A 217 -9.51 -2.54 -10.52
C TRP A 217 -9.82 -1.47 -11.58
N CYS A 218 -10.69 -1.79 -12.55
CA CYS A 218 -11.07 -0.87 -13.62
C CYS A 218 -11.78 0.39 -13.09
N GLN A 219 -12.63 0.24 -12.07
CA GLN A 219 -13.31 1.37 -11.44
C GLN A 219 -12.32 2.27 -10.67
N ALA A 220 -11.39 1.65 -9.93
CA ALA A 220 -10.35 2.35 -9.20
C ALA A 220 -9.38 3.11 -10.15
N MET A 221 -8.93 2.46 -11.22
CA MET A 221 -8.08 3.09 -12.24
C MET A 221 -8.80 4.26 -12.95
N ALA A 222 -10.07 4.08 -13.28
CA ALA A 222 -10.88 5.15 -13.90
C ALA A 222 -11.01 6.38 -12.99
N TYR A 223 -11.20 6.18 -11.68
CA TYR A 223 -11.18 7.27 -10.70
C TYR A 223 -9.83 8.00 -10.73
N CYS A 224 -8.72 7.28 -10.63
CA CYS A 224 -7.41 7.92 -10.54
C CYS A 224 -7.09 8.72 -11.80
N ARG A 225 -7.40 8.17 -12.98
CA ARG A 225 -7.16 8.87 -14.26
C ARG A 225 -8.07 10.05 -14.49
N PHE A 226 -9.29 10.03 -13.94
CA PHE A 226 -10.16 11.21 -13.95
C PHE A 226 -9.50 12.41 -13.26
N TRP A 227 -8.74 12.14 -12.20
CA TRP A 227 -7.98 13.16 -11.47
C TRP A 227 -6.54 13.34 -11.96
N GLY A 228 -6.18 12.77 -13.12
CA GLY A 228 -4.83 12.88 -13.71
C GLY A 228 -3.76 12.04 -13.02
N GLY A 229 -4.16 11.05 -12.22
CA GLY A 229 -3.27 10.08 -11.58
C GLY A 229 -3.43 8.66 -12.14
N ARG A 230 -2.85 7.70 -11.42
CA ARG A 230 -2.99 6.25 -11.66
C ARG A 230 -3.02 5.48 -10.34
N LEU A 231 -3.23 4.16 -10.38
CA LEU A 231 -3.02 3.32 -9.20
C LEU A 231 -1.52 3.21 -8.85
N CYS A 232 -1.21 2.89 -7.60
CA CYS A 232 0.12 3.09 -7.04
C CYS A 232 1.12 1.94 -7.22
N GLY A 233 1.26 1.38 -8.43
CA GLY A 233 2.29 0.35 -8.65
C GLY A 233 3.58 0.93 -9.20
N ALA A 234 3.74 1.02 -10.51
CA ALA A 234 5.01 1.38 -11.13
C ALA A 234 5.65 2.67 -10.56
N LEU A 235 6.96 2.83 -10.66
CA LEU A 235 7.65 4.10 -10.38
C LEU A 235 7.76 5.02 -11.61
N GLY A 236 7.64 4.45 -12.81
CA GLY A 236 7.82 5.17 -14.07
C GLY A 236 6.64 6.08 -14.44
N PRO A 237 6.87 7.06 -15.32
CA PRO A 237 5.81 7.90 -15.88
C PRO A 237 4.88 7.12 -16.82
N GLU A 238 5.34 6.00 -17.39
CA GLU A 238 4.57 5.19 -18.34
C GLU A 238 3.55 4.25 -17.66
N GLY A 239 3.45 4.28 -16.32
CA GLY A 239 2.28 3.79 -15.57
C GLY A 239 2.04 2.28 -15.57
N ALA A 240 2.76 1.50 -16.35
CA ALA A 240 2.91 0.07 -16.16
C ALA A 240 4.28 -0.19 -15.55
N MET A 241 4.41 -1.17 -14.64
CA MET A 241 5.72 -1.75 -14.43
C MET A 241 6.08 -2.31 -15.81
N ASP A 242 7.14 -1.81 -16.46
CA ASP A 242 7.72 -2.48 -17.60
C ASP A 242 7.98 -3.93 -17.17
N ALA A 243 7.06 -4.85 -17.49
CA ALA A 243 7.24 -6.23 -17.13
C ALA A 243 8.47 -6.70 -17.91
N PRO A 244 9.52 -7.08 -17.17
CA PRO A 244 9.66 -8.50 -16.93
C PRO A 244 10.11 -8.74 -15.49
N ALA A 245 9.45 -8.13 -14.53
CA ALA A 245 9.21 -8.77 -13.26
C ALA A 245 7.93 -9.59 -13.46
N PRO A 246 7.99 -10.92 -13.71
CA PRO A 246 6.78 -11.71 -13.83
C PRO A 246 5.85 -11.36 -12.67
N PHE A 247 4.56 -11.21 -12.93
CA PHE A 247 3.55 -11.11 -11.88
C PHE A 247 3.78 -12.14 -10.74
N ASN A 248 4.30 -13.32 -11.12
CA ASN A 248 4.72 -14.46 -10.28
C ASN A 248 6.19 -14.50 -9.84
N ASP A 249 7.04 -13.55 -10.22
CA ASP A 249 8.42 -13.50 -9.76
C ASP A 249 8.46 -12.94 -8.35
N LEU A 250 8.41 -13.89 -7.42
CA LEU A 250 8.57 -13.69 -6.00
C LEU A 250 9.94 -13.11 -5.60
N SER A 251 10.86 -12.84 -6.53
CA SER A 251 12.08 -12.05 -6.27
C SER A 251 11.92 -10.56 -6.60
N SER A 252 10.92 -10.19 -7.41
CA SER A 252 10.55 -8.83 -7.84
C SER A 252 9.35 -8.24 -7.07
N LYS A 253 9.25 -8.56 -5.77
CA LYS A 253 8.05 -8.42 -4.92
C LYS A 253 7.54 -6.98 -4.71
N GLY A 254 7.23 -6.19 -5.74
CA GLY A 254 7.04 -4.75 -5.58
C GLY A 254 8.13 -4.20 -4.69
N SER A 255 9.38 -4.42 -5.07
CA SER A 255 10.48 -3.88 -4.30
C SER A 255 10.30 -2.35 -4.20
N PRO A 256 10.78 -1.70 -3.13
CA PRO A 256 10.77 -0.23 -3.03
C PRO A 256 11.45 0.48 -4.21
N GLU A 257 12.20 -0.25 -5.03
CA GLU A 257 12.88 0.20 -6.23
C GLU A 257 12.05 0.06 -7.53
N GLU A 258 10.86 -0.56 -7.43
CA GLU A 258 9.96 -0.86 -8.56
C GLU A 258 8.53 -0.38 -8.32
N SER A 259 8.07 -0.35 -7.05
CA SER A 259 6.71 0.02 -6.67
C SER A 259 6.66 1.30 -5.82
N ALA A 260 5.88 2.29 -6.26
CA ALA A 260 5.62 3.54 -5.55
C ALA A 260 4.97 3.28 -4.20
N TRP A 261 4.01 2.34 -4.15
CA TRP A 261 3.36 1.95 -2.92
C TRP A 261 4.35 1.31 -1.94
N SER A 262 5.15 0.35 -2.41
CA SER A 262 6.11 -0.33 -1.53
C SER A 262 7.20 0.59 -1.04
N HIS A 263 7.64 1.55 -1.85
CA HIS A 263 8.58 2.57 -1.44
C HIS A 263 8.03 3.46 -0.33
N ALA A 264 6.81 3.94 -0.54
CA ALA A 264 6.08 4.75 0.43
C ALA A 264 5.82 4.00 1.74
N CYS A 265 5.61 2.69 1.68
CA CYS A 265 5.39 1.84 2.86
C CYS A 265 6.71 1.48 3.58
N ALA A 266 7.71 1.00 2.85
CA ALA A 266 9.01 0.59 3.38
C ALA A 266 10.13 1.06 2.46
N ALA A 267 10.97 1.97 2.92
CA ALA A 267 11.88 2.61 1.98
C ALA A 267 13.11 1.76 1.57
N THR A 268 13.35 0.58 2.16
CA THR A 268 14.30 -0.41 1.62
C THR A 268 13.85 -1.85 1.87
N SER A 269 14.42 -2.78 1.11
CA SER A 269 14.21 -4.23 1.31
C SER A 269 14.62 -4.78 2.68
N ALA A 270 15.50 -4.06 3.39
CA ALA A 270 15.88 -4.40 4.76
C ALA A 270 14.82 -4.02 5.81
N LEU A 271 13.81 -3.22 5.44
CA LEU A 271 12.73 -2.73 6.31
C LEU A 271 11.37 -3.34 5.97
N TRP A 272 11.35 -4.54 5.38
CA TRP A 272 10.12 -5.26 5.04
C TRP A 272 9.28 -5.74 6.23
N SER A 273 9.69 -5.44 7.47
CA SER A 273 8.85 -5.71 8.63
C SER A 273 7.72 -4.67 8.72
N PRO A 274 6.49 -5.08 9.07
CA PRO A 274 5.40 -4.13 9.37
C PRO A 274 5.78 -3.16 10.50
N ARG A 275 6.74 -3.56 11.36
CA ARG A 275 7.34 -2.76 12.45
C ARG A 275 8.09 -1.50 11.98
N THR A 276 8.14 -1.24 10.68
CA THR A 276 8.72 -0.01 10.13
C THR A 276 7.73 1.14 10.16
N TYR A 277 6.45 0.89 10.45
CA TYR A 277 5.51 1.92 10.88
C TYR A 277 5.78 2.29 12.35
N SER A 278 6.24 3.52 12.59
CA SER A 278 6.64 4.19 13.84
C SER A 278 7.91 3.69 14.59
N PRO A 279 8.99 4.51 14.70
CA PRO A 279 10.13 4.19 15.56
C PRO A 279 9.72 4.33 17.04
N GLY A 280 9.61 3.21 17.75
CA GLY A 280 9.39 3.18 19.20
C GLY A 280 8.14 2.45 19.66
N TYR A 281 7.34 1.91 18.74
CA TYR A 281 6.19 1.08 19.06
C TYR A 281 6.49 -0.37 18.70
N GLU A 282 6.63 -1.22 19.73
CA GLU A 282 6.63 -2.68 19.57
C GLU A 282 5.22 -3.22 19.24
N ASP A 283 4.23 -2.33 19.10
CA ASP A 283 2.81 -2.65 19.04
C ASP A 283 2.21 -2.11 17.73
N LEU A 284 1.97 -3.00 16.77
CA LEU A 284 1.20 -2.72 15.55
C LEU A 284 -0.30 -2.50 15.84
N GLY A 285 -0.69 -2.45 17.12
CA GLY A 285 -2.06 -2.33 17.59
C GLY A 285 -2.80 -1.09 17.08
N ASP A 286 -2.09 -0.07 16.60
CA ASP A 286 -2.72 1.13 16.03
C ASP A 286 -3.10 0.99 14.56
N CYS A 287 -2.53 0.01 13.83
CA CYS A 287 -2.96 -0.35 12.49
C CYS A 287 -4.23 -1.21 12.55
N VAL A 288 -5.11 -1.05 11.56
CA VAL A 288 -6.42 -1.72 11.56
C VAL A 288 -6.33 -3.07 10.87
N PHE A 289 -6.28 -4.17 11.63
CA PHE A 289 -6.29 -5.55 11.11
C PHE A 289 -7.04 -6.49 12.07
N ALA A 290 -7.51 -7.64 11.59
CA ALA A 290 -8.39 -8.54 12.35
C ALA A 290 -7.78 -9.04 13.68
N GLY A 291 -6.46 -9.14 13.76
CA GLY A 291 -5.73 -9.50 14.99
C GLY A 291 -5.61 -8.36 16.01
N ALA A 292 -5.97 -7.12 15.66
CA ALA A 292 -5.99 -5.99 16.59
C ALA A 292 -7.14 -6.06 17.60
N THR A 293 -7.04 -5.33 18.71
CA THR A 293 -7.98 -5.45 19.84
C THR A 293 -9.41 -4.94 19.56
N ASN A 294 -9.69 -4.31 18.42
CA ASN A 294 -11.04 -3.92 17.99
C ASN A 294 -11.05 -3.52 16.49
N PRO A 295 -11.01 -4.47 15.53
CA PRO A 295 -10.84 -4.15 14.13
C PRO A 295 -12.10 -3.50 13.56
N LYS A 296 -12.11 -2.17 13.54
CA LYS A 296 -13.11 -1.38 12.82
C LYS A 296 -12.37 -0.56 11.79
N VAL A 297 -12.86 -0.64 10.54
CA VAL A 297 -12.43 0.26 9.47
C VAL A 297 -12.54 1.70 9.97
N ARG A 298 -11.45 2.45 9.80
CA ARG A 298 -11.37 3.86 10.18
C ARG A 298 -11.75 4.74 8.99
N PRO A 299 -12.25 5.96 9.25
CA PRO A 299 -12.36 6.98 8.21
C PRO A 299 -11.02 7.15 7.48
N SER A 300 -11.07 7.36 6.17
CA SER A 300 -9.92 7.71 5.35
C SER A 300 -9.20 8.91 5.93
N ASP A 301 -9.90 9.96 6.37
CA ASP A 301 -9.29 11.18 6.93
C ASP A 301 -8.85 11.07 8.40
N ASP A 302 -8.89 9.88 8.99
CA ASP A 302 -8.34 9.62 10.32
C ASP A 302 -6.83 9.45 10.19
N PRO A 303 -5.99 10.37 10.71
CA PRO A 303 -4.54 10.19 10.67
C PRO A 303 -4.12 8.93 11.45
N GLY A 304 -4.89 8.49 12.44
CA GLY A 304 -4.49 7.41 13.35
C GLY A 304 -3.06 7.58 13.87
N ASP A 305 -2.46 6.47 14.32
CA ASP A 305 -1.02 6.39 14.61
C ASP A 305 -0.30 5.43 13.64
N CYS A 306 -1.05 4.84 12.68
CA CYS A 306 -0.51 3.98 11.63
C CYS A 306 -0.20 4.81 10.38
N HIS A 307 1.01 5.38 10.34
CA HIS A 307 1.53 6.17 9.22
C HIS A 307 2.95 5.79 8.82
N SER A 308 3.32 6.11 7.58
CA SER A 308 4.67 5.86 7.07
C SER A 308 5.71 6.67 7.85
N VAL A 309 6.87 6.08 8.12
CA VAL A 309 8.00 6.78 8.76
C VAL A 309 9.00 7.32 7.75
N ILE A 310 8.70 7.13 6.47
CA ILE A 310 9.62 7.48 5.39
C ILE A 310 9.57 8.99 5.22
N PHE A 311 10.76 9.60 5.21
CA PHE A 311 10.89 11.03 4.94
C PHE A 311 10.25 11.37 3.60
N GLY A 312 9.40 12.40 3.57
CA GLY A 312 8.58 12.79 2.41
C GLY A 312 7.24 12.05 2.28
N TYR A 313 7.09 10.88 2.92
CA TYR A 313 5.84 10.13 2.98
C TYR A 313 5.25 10.07 4.38
N SER A 314 5.77 10.86 5.33
CA SER A 314 5.37 10.78 6.73
C SER A 314 3.92 11.17 7.01
N ASN A 315 3.25 11.81 6.04
CA ASN A 315 1.82 12.09 6.10
C ASN A 315 0.98 10.92 5.59
N LEU A 316 1.53 9.93 4.89
CA LEU A 316 0.75 8.81 4.37
C LEU A 316 0.27 7.90 5.50
N ASN A 317 -1.05 7.75 5.60
CA ASN A 317 -1.69 6.91 6.62
C ASN A 317 -2.28 5.65 5.98
N HIS A 318 -2.50 4.64 6.81
CA HIS A 318 -3.21 3.41 6.43
C HIS A 318 -2.58 2.62 5.27
N LEU A 319 -1.28 2.73 4.97
CA LEU A 319 -0.64 1.77 4.05
C LEU A 319 -0.58 0.36 4.68
N SER A 320 -0.72 0.23 6.00
CA SER A 320 -0.79 -1.07 6.68
C SER A 320 -2.15 -1.23 7.36
N GLY A 321 -2.96 -2.16 6.89
CA GLY A 321 -4.29 -2.43 7.39
C GLY A 321 -5.35 -1.50 6.80
N ASN A 322 -6.43 -1.28 7.56
CA ASN A 322 -7.65 -0.60 7.14
C ASN A 322 -8.30 -1.28 5.92
N VAL A 323 -8.03 -0.87 4.68
CA VAL A 323 -8.39 -1.65 3.49
C VAL A 323 -7.17 -1.93 2.62
N ALA A 324 -7.16 -3.09 1.97
CA ALA A 324 -6.11 -3.41 1.01
C ALA A 324 -6.27 -2.53 -0.22
N GLU A 325 -5.19 -2.25 -0.94
CA GLU A 325 -5.20 -1.24 -2.00
C GLU A 325 -4.87 -1.84 -3.35
N TRP A 326 -5.72 -1.58 -4.35
CA TRP A 326 -5.42 -1.90 -5.75
C TRP A 326 -4.12 -1.24 -6.23
N GLU A 327 -3.25 -2.02 -6.88
CA GLU A 327 -2.03 -1.59 -7.56
C GLU A 327 -2.22 -1.65 -9.08
N ASP A 328 -1.49 -0.86 -9.88
CA ASP A 328 -1.56 -0.91 -11.37
C ASP A 328 -0.86 -2.14 -12.00
N SER A 329 -0.60 -3.19 -11.20
CA SER A 329 0.21 -4.33 -11.60
C SER A 329 -0.63 -5.60 -11.73
N CYS A 330 -0.78 -6.08 -12.96
CA CYS A 330 -1.59 -7.24 -13.29
C CYS A 330 -0.81 -8.29 -14.10
N ALA A 331 -1.31 -9.52 -14.14
CA ALA A 331 -0.69 -10.61 -14.88
C ALA A 331 -0.80 -10.46 -16.42
N ASP A 332 -1.85 -9.77 -16.87
CA ASP A 332 -2.16 -9.50 -18.28
C ASP A 332 -3.02 -8.23 -18.34
N ASP A 333 -2.67 -7.28 -19.21
CA ASP A 333 -3.35 -5.98 -19.35
C ASP A 333 -4.62 -6.02 -20.20
N SER A 334 -4.80 -7.07 -20.98
CA SER A 334 -5.93 -7.27 -21.88
C SER A 334 -7.00 -8.23 -21.34
N ASP A 335 -6.69 -9.03 -20.31
CA ASP A 335 -7.63 -10.00 -19.74
C ASP A 335 -8.44 -9.41 -18.55
N PRO A 336 -9.79 -9.33 -18.63
CA PRO A 336 -10.63 -8.89 -17.51
C PRO A 336 -10.54 -9.79 -16.28
N SER A 337 -10.11 -11.03 -16.44
CA SER A 337 -9.90 -12.00 -15.37
C SER A 337 -8.46 -12.10 -14.89
N ALA A 338 -7.55 -11.27 -15.43
CA ALA A 338 -6.17 -11.21 -14.97
C ALA A 338 -6.10 -10.94 -13.47
N GLU A 339 -5.24 -11.68 -12.77
CA GLU A 339 -4.93 -11.39 -11.39
C GLU A 339 -4.16 -10.06 -11.32
N CYS A 340 -4.59 -9.17 -10.45
CA CYS A 340 -3.98 -7.87 -10.16
C CYS A 340 -3.57 -7.80 -8.70
N ARG A 341 -2.48 -7.10 -8.40
CA ARG A 341 -1.94 -7.00 -7.04
C ARG A 341 -2.81 -6.10 -6.17
N VAL A 342 -2.93 -6.50 -4.91
CA VAL A 342 -3.45 -5.66 -3.81
C VAL A 342 -2.45 -5.63 -2.66
N ARG A 343 -2.29 -4.46 -2.03
CA ARG A 343 -1.24 -4.19 -1.03
C ARG A 343 -1.79 -3.80 0.32
N GLY A 344 -0.93 -3.78 1.35
CA GLY A 344 -1.23 -3.23 2.67
C GLY A 344 -2.04 -4.08 3.62
N GLY A 345 -2.74 -5.10 3.11
CA GLY A 345 -3.67 -5.88 3.90
C GLY A 345 -4.86 -5.04 4.36
N SER A 346 -5.71 -5.56 5.25
CA SER A 346 -6.97 -4.90 5.59
C SER A 346 -7.42 -5.22 7.02
N PHE A 347 -8.58 -4.70 7.42
CA PHE A 347 -9.29 -5.09 8.64
C PHE A 347 -9.59 -6.59 8.74
N ARG A 348 -9.44 -7.36 7.65
CA ARG A 348 -9.57 -8.83 7.60
C ARG A 348 -8.27 -9.58 7.75
N SER A 349 -7.13 -8.90 7.70
CA SER A 349 -5.82 -9.52 7.82
C SER A 349 -5.59 -10.03 9.24
N TRP A 350 -5.17 -11.28 9.40
CA TRP A 350 -5.15 -11.98 10.68
C TRP A 350 -3.91 -11.70 11.51
N ASN A 351 -2.82 -11.32 10.86
CA ASN A 351 -1.52 -11.15 11.49
C ASN A 351 -0.77 -9.97 10.86
N GLU A 352 0.31 -9.60 11.52
CA GLU A 352 1.18 -8.49 11.13
C GLU A 352 1.81 -8.70 9.75
N GLU A 353 2.15 -9.95 9.39
CA GLU A 353 2.79 -10.26 8.10
C GLU A 353 1.87 -9.89 6.93
N GLU A 354 0.57 -10.15 7.05
CA GLU A 354 -0.43 -9.86 6.01
C GLU A 354 -0.65 -8.35 5.76
N ILE A 355 -0.31 -7.50 6.72
CA ILE A 355 -0.37 -6.03 6.59
C ILE A 355 1.00 -5.38 6.36
N GLY A 356 2.06 -6.19 6.23
CA GLY A 356 3.42 -5.72 6.04
C GLY A 356 3.67 -5.19 4.63
N CYS A 357 4.61 -4.25 4.50
CA CYS A 357 4.95 -3.62 3.23
C CYS A 357 5.45 -4.57 2.13
N SER A 358 5.99 -5.75 2.51
CA SER A 358 6.41 -6.77 1.54
C SER A 358 5.29 -7.73 1.14
N HIS A 359 4.17 -7.72 1.86
CA HIS A 359 3.05 -8.59 1.59
C HIS A 359 2.17 -8.01 0.49
N PHE A 360 1.68 -8.91 -0.35
CA PHE A 360 0.66 -8.61 -1.35
C PHE A 360 -0.26 -9.82 -1.46
N ALA A 361 -1.49 -9.56 -1.86
CA ALA A 361 -2.38 -10.58 -2.37
C ALA A 361 -2.68 -10.28 -3.83
N THR A 362 -3.43 -11.17 -4.47
CA THR A 362 -3.93 -10.95 -5.82
C THR A 362 -5.44 -11.11 -5.83
N MET A 363 -6.08 -10.34 -6.69
CA MET A 363 -7.49 -10.47 -7.01
C MET A 363 -7.68 -10.24 -8.50
N ARG A 364 -8.63 -10.95 -9.11
CA ARG A 364 -9.02 -10.70 -10.51
C ARG A 364 -9.37 -9.23 -10.72
N ARG A 365 -8.97 -8.68 -11.87
CA ARG A 365 -9.24 -7.30 -12.28
C ARG A 365 -10.72 -6.93 -12.20
N ASP A 366 -11.60 -7.85 -12.59
CA ASP A 366 -13.06 -7.70 -12.54
C ASP A 366 -13.71 -8.00 -11.17
N ALA A 367 -12.94 -8.51 -10.19
CA ALA A 367 -13.47 -8.81 -8.87
C ALA A 367 -13.62 -7.55 -8.02
N VAL A 368 -14.54 -7.61 -7.06
CA VAL A 368 -14.76 -6.58 -6.04
C VAL A 368 -14.62 -7.19 -4.66
N GLY A 369 -14.05 -6.44 -3.73
CA GLY A 369 -13.81 -6.89 -2.35
C GLY A 369 -14.28 -5.86 -1.33
N PRO A 370 -14.97 -6.27 -0.24
CA PRO A 370 -15.40 -5.36 0.83
C PRO A 370 -14.27 -4.89 1.75
N HIS A 371 -13.06 -5.37 1.46
CA HIS A 371 -11.82 -5.11 2.19
C HIS A 371 -10.72 -4.60 1.26
N VAL A 372 -11.06 -4.27 0.02
CA VAL A 372 -10.15 -3.75 -0.98
C VAL A 372 -10.69 -2.41 -1.49
N GLY A 373 -9.93 -1.35 -1.20
CA GLY A 373 -10.08 -0.02 -1.76
C GLY A 373 -8.86 0.34 -2.60
N PHE A 374 -8.49 1.61 -2.61
CA PHE A 374 -7.37 2.11 -3.42
C PHE A 374 -6.96 3.52 -2.99
N ARG A 375 -5.78 3.93 -3.46
CA ARG A 375 -5.29 5.31 -3.46
C ARG A 375 -4.67 5.64 -4.83
N CYS A 376 -4.57 6.91 -5.16
CA CYS A 376 -3.97 7.34 -6.41
C CYS A 376 -2.53 7.84 -6.24
N CYS A 377 -1.77 7.70 -7.32
CA CYS A 377 -0.40 8.14 -7.49
C CYS A 377 -0.31 9.16 -8.62
N TYR A 378 0.58 10.14 -8.46
CA TYR A 378 0.79 11.26 -9.37
C TYR A 378 2.28 11.43 -9.69
N PRO A 379 2.81 10.71 -10.69
CA PRO A 379 4.21 10.83 -11.11
C PRO A 379 4.59 12.21 -11.67
N GLU A 380 3.60 12.96 -12.17
CA GLU A 380 3.79 14.33 -12.68
C GLU A 380 3.37 15.41 -11.64
N GLY A 381 3.04 14.98 -10.42
CA GLY A 381 2.42 15.81 -9.38
C GLY A 381 0.91 15.95 -9.54
N ARG A 382 0.21 16.17 -8.44
CA ARG A 382 -1.25 16.30 -8.44
C ARG A 382 -1.69 17.55 -9.23
N PRO A 383 -2.62 17.42 -10.20
CA PRO A 383 -3.23 18.58 -10.84
C PRO A 383 -3.89 19.49 -9.79
N LYS A 384 -3.58 20.79 -9.84
CA LYS A 384 -4.06 21.79 -8.86
C LYS A 384 -5.45 22.31 -9.16
#